data_AF-A0A3B6GK55-F1
#
_entry.id   AF-A0A3B6GK55-F1
#
_cell.length_a   1.000
_cell.length_b   1.000
_cell.length_c   1.000
_cell.angle_alpha   90.00
_cell.angle_beta   90.00
_cell.angle_gamma   90.00
#
_symmetry.space_group_name_H-M   'P 1'
#
loop_
_entity.id
_entity.type
_entity.pdbx_description
1 polymer ?
#
loop_
_entity_poly.entity_id
_entity_poly.type
_entity_poly.pdbx_seq_one_letter_code
_entity_poly.pdbx_strand_id
1 'polypeptide(L)'
;MDGGTSSKRRVEAPGEGQSSCKRQNATMGMDTLDCPVCFHPLRPPIYQCSVGHFVCSSCRPKLVRNKCHLCSAETTFKRCLGMERLMESVTVACSNANYGCAQKLTYYQREEHEDACPSAPCFCPASSCSFAGPTDALLEHSASQHKWPCTTINYSEDVELCLEPGLHFLRTKDREIFLLNVALEPYGHAISVVCIQPKAINSKFKCRMSLVPF
;
A
#
# COMPACT_ATOMS: atom_id res chain seq x y z
N MET A 1 -3.98 71.40 4.35
CA MET A 1 -5.33 71.24 3.77
C MET A 1 -5.14 71.71 2.33
N ASP A 2 -5.01 70.87 1.31
CA ASP A 2 -5.75 69.65 0.99
C ASP A 2 -4.86 68.57 0.38
N GLY A 3 -5.13 67.31 0.76
CA GLY A 3 -4.48 66.13 0.25
C GLY A 3 -5.12 65.64 -1.04
N GLY A 4 -4.29 65.39 -2.06
CA GLY A 4 -4.68 64.65 -3.25
C GLY A 4 -4.56 63.15 -3.01
N THR A 5 -5.67 62.42 -3.15
CA THR A 5 -5.67 60.95 -3.08
C THR A 5 -6.12 60.37 -4.41
N SER A 6 -5.20 59.67 -5.05
CA SER A 6 -5.36 59.00 -6.33
C SER A 6 -6.18 57.72 -6.17
N SER A 7 -7.26 57.59 -6.96
CA SER A 7 -8.17 56.44 -6.98
C SER A 7 -7.51 55.23 -7.64
N LYS A 8 -7.05 54.26 -6.83
CA LYS A 8 -6.67 52.92 -7.30
C LYS A 8 -7.91 52.01 -7.35
N ARG A 9 -8.29 51.60 -8.55
CA ARG A 9 -9.33 50.62 -8.84
C ARG A 9 -8.79 49.23 -8.48
N ARG A 10 -9.37 48.56 -7.47
CA ARG A 10 -9.03 47.17 -7.12
C ARG A 10 -9.86 46.24 -8.02
N VAL A 11 -9.19 45.47 -8.86
CA VAL A 11 -9.80 44.36 -9.60
C VAL A 11 -9.88 43.19 -8.62
N GLU A 12 -11.09 42.80 -8.25
CA GLU A 12 -11.33 41.60 -7.44
C GLU A 12 -11.33 40.36 -8.35
N ALA A 13 -10.56 39.35 -7.96
CA ALA A 13 -10.47 38.07 -8.65
C ALA A 13 -11.77 37.26 -8.46
N PRO A 14 -12.19 36.45 -9.45
CA PRO A 14 -13.37 35.60 -9.30
C PRO A 14 -13.10 34.53 -8.26
N GLY A 15 -13.93 34.48 -7.21
CA GLY A 15 -13.90 33.45 -6.19
C GLY A 15 -14.12 32.06 -6.80
N GLU A 16 -13.24 31.13 -6.46
CA GLU A 16 -13.39 29.72 -6.77
C GLU A 16 -14.66 29.20 -6.09
N GLY A 17 -15.68 28.95 -6.91
CA GLY A 17 -16.91 28.32 -6.46
C GLY A 17 -16.61 26.92 -5.94
N GLN A 18 -16.63 26.76 -4.62
CA GLN A 18 -16.71 25.44 -3.99
C GLN A 18 -18.01 24.77 -4.43
N SER A 19 -17.95 23.94 -5.47
CA SER A 19 -19.00 22.98 -5.76
C SER A 19 -19.05 22.01 -4.57
N SER A 20 -20.07 22.17 -3.71
CA SER A 20 -20.36 21.24 -2.63
C SER A 20 -20.80 19.91 -3.23
N CYS A 21 -19.83 19.04 -3.55
CA CYS A 21 -20.10 17.69 -4.00
C CYS A 21 -20.66 16.90 -2.82
N LYS A 22 -21.98 16.68 -2.81
CA LYS A 22 -22.63 15.78 -1.85
C LYS A 22 -22.00 14.40 -1.96
N ARG A 23 -21.36 13.93 -0.89
CA ARG A 23 -20.81 12.57 -0.78
C ARG A 23 -21.70 11.75 0.13
N GLN A 24 -22.03 10.54 -0.32
CA GLN A 24 -22.82 9.59 0.45
C GLN A 24 -22.14 8.23 0.38
N ASN A 25 -22.31 7.43 1.43
CA ASN A 25 -21.82 6.06 1.44
C ASN A 25 -22.81 5.20 0.64
N ALA A 26 -22.31 4.51 -0.38
CA ALA A 26 -23.07 3.54 -1.15
C ALA A 26 -22.36 2.19 -1.08
N THR A 27 -23.15 1.12 -0.99
CA THR A 27 -22.63 -0.26 -1.03
C THR A 27 -22.75 -0.79 -2.45
N MET A 28 -21.66 -1.33 -2.99
CA MET A 28 -21.61 -1.92 -4.32
C MET A 28 -20.82 -3.25 -4.25
N GLY A 29 -21.18 -4.20 -5.11
CA GLY A 29 -20.36 -5.40 -5.30
C GLY A 29 -19.01 -5.01 -5.91
N MET A 30 -17.90 -5.48 -5.34
CA MET A 30 -16.57 -5.05 -5.78
C MET A 30 -16.28 -5.45 -7.23
N ASP A 31 -16.70 -6.65 -7.61
CA ASP A 31 -16.58 -7.23 -8.94
C ASP A 31 -17.37 -6.50 -10.04
N THR A 32 -18.37 -5.67 -9.66
CA THR A 32 -19.20 -4.93 -10.63
C THR A 32 -18.42 -3.88 -11.43
N LEU A 33 -17.25 -3.47 -10.92
CA LEU A 33 -16.38 -2.48 -11.54
C LEU A 33 -15.11 -3.09 -12.14
N ASP A 34 -15.04 -4.42 -12.19
CA ASP A 34 -13.89 -5.13 -12.74
C ASP A 34 -14.11 -5.46 -14.22
N CYS A 35 -13.00 -5.56 -14.97
CA CYS A 35 -13.07 -5.96 -16.36
C CYS A 35 -13.46 -7.45 -16.45
N PRO A 36 -14.49 -7.81 -17.22
CA PRO A 36 -14.97 -9.20 -17.34
C PRO A 36 -13.99 -10.14 -18.07
N VAL A 37 -12.88 -9.60 -18.60
CA VAL A 37 -11.88 -10.37 -19.36
C VAL A 37 -10.66 -10.68 -18.52
N CYS A 38 -10.15 -9.70 -17.75
CA CYS A 38 -8.95 -9.88 -16.91
C CYS A 38 -9.22 -9.85 -15.41
N PHE A 39 -10.45 -9.54 -14.99
CA PHE A 39 -10.87 -9.45 -13.59
C PHE A 39 -10.10 -8.42 -12.76
N HIS A 40 -9.44 -7.45 -13.41
CA HIS A 40 -8.86 -6.29 -12.74
C HIS A 40 -9.82 -5.10 -12.78
N PRO A 41 -9.77 -4.20 -11.78
CA PRO A 41 -10.56 -2.97 -11.77
C PRO A 41 -10.49 -2.19 -13.09
N LEU A 42 -11.63 -1.72 -13.57
CA LEU A 42 -11.70 -0.84 -14.73
C LEU A 42 -11.00 0.48 -14.42
N ARG A 43 -10.04 0.86 -15.26
CA ARG A 43 -9.33 2.14 -15.18
C ARG A 43 -9.43 2.89 -16.51
N PRO A 44 -9.54 4.24 -16.49
CA PRO A 44 -9.48 5.04 -17.70
C PRO A 44 -8.23 4.71 -18.55
N PRO A 45 -8.34 4.61 -19.89
CA PRO A 45 -9.56 4.70 -20.68
C PRO A 45 -10.41 3.42 -20.67
N ILE A 46 -11.73 3.57 -20.53
CA ILE A 46 -12.72 2.47 -20.46
C ILE A 46 -13.53 2.43 -21.75
N TYR A 47 -13.80 1.23 -22.26
CA TYR A 47 -14.47 1.06 -23.55
C TYR A 47 -15.77 0.28 -23.42
N GLN A 48 -16.78 0.71 -24.16
CA GLN A 48 -18.13 0.16 -24.12
C GLN A 48 -18.51 -0.41 -25.49
N CYS A 49 -19.15 -1.59 -25.51
CA CYS A 49 -19.77 -2.13 -26.72
C CYS A 49 -21.15 -1.50 -26.99
N SER A 50 -21.72 -1.76 -28.16
CA SER A 50 -23.06 -1.27 -28.56
C SER A 50 -24.21 -1.71 -27.64
N VAL A 51 -24.05 -2.82 -26.90
CA VAL A 51 -25.05 -3.32 -25.94
C VAL A 51 -24.87 -2.71 -24.54
N GLY A 52 -23.67 -2.18 -24.24
CA GLY A 52 -23.39 -1.51 -22.97
C GLY A 52 -22.34 -2.16 -22.07
N HIS A 53 -21.75 -3.28 -22.46
CA HIS A 53 -20.70 -3.95 -21.68
C HIS A 53 -19.37 -3.20 -21.74
N PHE A 54 -18.66 -3.15 -20.61
CA PHE A 54 -17.39 -2.46 -20.47
C PHE A 54 -16.19 -3.41 -20.54
N VAL A 55 -15.10 -2.93 -21.14
CA VAL A 55 -13.78 -3.59 -21.16
C VAL A 55 -12.69 -2.56 -20.92
N CYS A 56 -11.59 -2.99 -20.29
CA CYS A 56 -10.44 -2.13 -20.04
C CYS A 56 -9.60 -1.94 -21.32
N SER A 57 -8.72 -0.93 -21.28
CA SER A 57 -7.82 -0.58 -22.38
C SER A 57 -6.90 -1.73 -22.82
N SER A 58 -6.41 -2.54 -21.89
CA SER A 58 -5.49 -3.65 -22.17
C SER A 58 -6.19 -4.89 -22.74
N CYS A 59 -7.48 -5.09 -22.45
CA CYS A 59 -8.25 -6.21 -22.97
C CYS A 59 -8.93 -5.90 -24.31
N ARG A 60 -9.31 -4.64 -24.58
CA ARG A 60 -9.92 -4.23 -25.86
C ARG A 60 -9.18 -4.76 -27.10
N PRO A 61 -7.84 -4.61 -27.26
CA PRO A 61 -7.16 -5.08 -28.46
C PRO A 61 -7.06 -6.61 -28.56
N LYS A 62 -7.32 -7.35 -27.47
CA LYS A 62 -7.29 -8.81 -27.43
C LYS A 62 -8.60 -9.45 -27.93
N LEU A 63 -9.64 -8.64 -28.14
CA LEU A 63 -10.95 -9.09 -28.60
C LEU A 63 -10.91 -9.44 -30.09
N VAL A 64 -11.13 -10.71 -30.43
CA VAL A 64 -11.08 -11.19 -31.82
C VAL A 64 -12.31 -10.69 -32.60
N ARG A 65 -12.10 -10.28 -33.85
CA ARG A 65 -13.15 -9.84 -34.80
C ARG A 65 -14.06 -8.71 -34.29
N ASN A 66 -13.57 -7.85 -33.38
CA ASN A 66 -14.39 -6.80 -32.77
C ASN A 66 -15.70 -7.36 -32.16
N LYS A 67 -15.66 -8.58 -31.62
CA LYS A 67 -16.80 -9.23 -30.99
C LYS A 67 -16.73 -9.05 -29.48
N CYS A 68 -17.84 -8.67 -28.85
CA CYS A 68 -17.91 -8.58 -27.40
C CYS A 68 -17.89 -9.97 -26.76
N HIS A 69 -16.99 -10.22 -25.80
CA HIS A 69 -16.94 -11.51 -25.08
C HIS A 69 -18.18 -11.80 -24.24
N LEU A 70 -18.93 -10.77 -23.83
CA LEU A 70 -20.10 -10.92 -22.95
C LEU A 70 -21.40 -11.18 -23.72
N CYS A 71 -21.70 -10.38 -24.75
CA CYS A 71 -22.95 -10.54 -25.51
C CYS A 71 -22.77 -11.17 -26.89
N SER A 72 -21.55 -11.49 -27.31
CA SER A 72 -21.26 -11.98 -28.65
C SER A 72 -21.66 -11.05 -29.81
N ALA A 73 -22.04 -9.80 -29.54
CA ALA A 73 -22.34 -8.84 -30.61
C ALA A 73 -21.06 -8.38 -31.31
N GLU A 74 -21.10 -8.30 -32.64
CA GLU A 74 -20.10 -7.58 -33.43
C GLU A 74 -20.26 -6.08 -33.18
N THR A 75 -19.18 -5.41 -32.78
CA THR A 75 -19.28 -4.07 -32.21
C THR A 75 -17.96 -3.31 -32.27
N THR A 76 -18.03 -2.02 -32.57
CA THR A 76 -16.88 -1.13 -32.36
C THR A 76 -16.93 -0.59 -30.94
N PHE A 77 -15.95 -1.00 -30.12
CA PHE A 77 -15.78 -0.50 -28.77
C PHE A 77 -15.44 0.99 -28.77
N LYS A 78 -16.32 1.82 -28.16
CA LYS A 78 -16.15 3.27 -28.03
C LYS A 78 -15.71 3.62 -26.62
N ARG A 79 -14.86 4.65 -26.47
CA ARG A 79 -14.44 5.15 -25.16
C ARG A 79 -15.64 5.73 -24.41
N CYS A 80 -15.85 5.31 -23.17
CA CYS A 80 -16.99 5.72 -22.36
C CYS A 80 -16.54 6.68 -21.25
N LEU A 81 -16.56 7.98 -21.55
CA LEU A 81 -16.16 9.02 -20.60
C LEU A 81 -17.06 9.08 -19.35
N GLY A 82 -18.33 8.68 -19.47
CA GLY A 82 -19.24 8.60 -18.33
C GLY A 82 -18.80 7.55 -17.31
N MET A 83 -18.40 6.37 -17.79
CA MET A 83 -17.87 5.32 -16.94
C MET A 83 -16.51 5.69 -16.33
N GLU A 84 -15.66 6.41 -17.08
CA GLU A 84 -14.39 6.93 -16.54
C GLU A 84 -14.61 7.89 -15.37
N ARG A 85 -15.53 8.85 -15.52
CA ARG A 85 -15.91 9.78 -14.43
C ARG A 85 -16.51 9.04 -13.23
N LEU A 86 -17.29 7.99 -13.46
CA LEU A 86 -17.80 7.15 -12.39
C LEU A 86 -16.64 6.51 -11.63
N MET A 87 -15.73 5.83 -12.33
CA MET A 87 -14.56 5.19 -11.71
C MET A 87 -13.66 6.15 -10.94
N GLU A 88 -13.50 7.39 -11.41
CA GLU A 88 -12.79 8.45 -10.70
C GLU A 88 -13.49 8.91 -9.41
N SER A 89 -14.82 8.80 -9.35
CA SER A 89 -15.62 9.21 -8.20
C SER A 89 -15.82 8.12 -7.13
N VAL A 90 -15.63 6.85 -7.50
CA VAL A 90 -15.78 5.72 -6.58
C VAL A 90 -14.53 5.63 -5.71
N THR A 91 -14.67 6.00 -4.44
CA THR A 91 -13.59 5.89 -3.45
C THR A 91 -13.84 4.76 -2.47
N VAL A 92 -12.79 4.03 -2.13
CA VAL A 92 -12.79 2.95 -1.13
C VAL A 92 -11.72 3.19 -0.07
N ALA A 93 -11.93 2.64 1.13
CA ALA A 93 -10.89 2.61 2.15
C ALA A 93 -9.85 1.52 1.82
N CYS A 94 -8.60 1.74 2.23
CA CYS A 94 -7.57 0.70 2.20
C CYS A 94 -7.97 -0.49 3.08
N SER A 95 -7.68 -1.71 2.66
CA SER A 95 -7.92 -2.93 3.45
C SER A 95 -7.15 -2.93 4.78
N ASN A 96 -6.04 -2.19 4.85
CA ASN A 96 -5.24 -1.99 6.06
C ASN A 96 -5.77 -0.88 6.98
N ALA A 97 -7.02 -0.44 6.81
CA ALA A 97 -7.64 0.57 7.68
C ALA A 97 -7.65 0.15 9.16
N ASN A 98 -7.86 -1.15 9.43
CA ASN A 98 -7.81 -1.71 10.78
C ASN A 98 -6.40 -1.65 11.40
N TYR A 99 -5.36 -1.48 10.59
CA TYR A 99 -3.98 -1.32 11.03
C TYR A 99 -3.52 0.15 11.02
N GLY A 100 -4.45 1.09 10.81
CA GLY A 100 -4.19 2.54 10.90
C GLY A 100 -4.07 3.25 9.54
N CYS A 101 -4.33 2.59 8.42
CA CYS A 101 -4.36 3.29 7.13
C CYS A 101 -5.61 4.19 7.00
N ALA A 102 -5.43 5.51 7.00
CA ALA A 102 -6.53 6.47 6.83
C ALA A 102 -6.82 6.83 5.36
N GLN A 103 -6.11 6.22 4.40
CA GLN A 103 -6.21 6.58 2.99
C GLN A 103 -7.56 6.17 2.39
N LYS A 104 -8.14 7.10 1.61
CA LYS A 104 -9.28 6.85 0.74
C LYS A 104 -8.80 6.97 -0.70
N LEU A 105 -8.98 5.91 -1.47
CA LEU A 105 -8.37 5.74 -2.78
C LEU A 105 -9.47 5.58 -3.82
N THR A 106 -9.20 5.94 -5.07
CA THR A 106 -10.09 5.49 -6.15
C THR A 106 -10.06 3.96 -6.23
N TYR A 107 -11.18 3.35 -6.60
CA TYR A 107 -11.31 1.88 -6.58
C TYR A 107 -10.17 1.17 -7.32
N TYR A 108 -9.80 1.67 -8.50
CA TYR A 108 -8.76 1.06 -9.34
C TYR A 108 -7.31 1.31 -8.86
N GLN A 109 -7.09 2.20 -7.89
CA GLN A 109 -5.77 2.46 -7.29
C GLN A 109 -5.54 1.71 -5.98
N ARG A 110 -6.56 1.00 -5.47
CA ARG A 110 -6.48 0.35 -4.15
C ARG A 110 -5.36 -0.69 -4.09
N GLU A 111 -5.28 -1.58 -5.08
CA GLU A 111 -4.27 -2.65 -5.11
C GLU A 111 -2.84 -2.07 -5.18
N GLU A 112 -2.61 -1.10 -6.06
CA GLU A 112 -1.32 -0.42 -6.20
C GLU A 112 -0.86 0.25 -4.89
N HIS A 113 -1.80 0.83 -4.13
CA HIS A 113 -1.51 1.37 -2.80
C HIS A 113 -1.22 0.26 -1.78
N GLU A 114 -2.00 -0.81 -1.76
CA GLU A 114 -1.88 -1.90 -0.78
C GLU A 114 -0.54 -2.65 -0.90
N ASP A 115 0.08 -2.64 -2.08
CA ASP A 115 1.42 -3.18 -2.29
C ASP A 115 2.54 -2.38 -1.63
N ALA A 116 2.33 -1.08 -1.42
CA ALA A 116 3.30 -0.18 -0.80
C ALA A 116 2.75 0.49 0.46
N CYS A 117 1.68 -0.05 1.06
CA CYS A 117 0.98 0.58 2.17
C CYS A 117 1.86 0.56 3.44
N PRO A 118 2.24 1.73 4.00
CA PRO A 118 3.07 1.78 5.21
C PRO A 118 2.38 1.20 6.45
N SER A 119 1.06 1.09 6.42
CA SER A 119 0.25 0.50 7.49
C SER A 119 -0.04 -0.98 7.25
N ALA A 120 0.59 -1.63 6.26
CA ALA A 120 0.45 -3.08 6.09
C ALA A 120 0.94 -3.81 7.36
N PRO A 121 0.29 -4.93 7.74
CA PRO A 121 0.70 -5.66 8.93
C PRO A 121 2.04 -6.36 8.71
N CYS A 122 2.85 -6.45 9.77
CA CYS A 122 3.95 -7.39 9.88
C CYS A 122 3.46 -8.70 10.50
N PHE A 123 4.09 -9.80 10.11
CA PHE A 123 3.74 -11.15 10.57
C PHE A 123 4.77 -11.66 11.58
N CYS A 124 4.32 -12.45 12.54
CA CYS A 124 5.24 -13.11 13.47
C CYS A 124 6.11 -14.14 12.73
N PRO A 125 7.45 -14.15 12.96
CA PRO A 125 8.35 -15.09 12.29
C PRO A 125 8.26 -16.53 12.84
N ALA A 126 7.57 -16.76 13.97
CA ALA A 126 7.35 -18.13 14.46
C ALA A 126 6.41 -18.90 13.53
N SER A 127 6.83 -20.09 13.11
CA SER A 127 6.09 -20.95 12.17
C SER A 127 4.70 -21.36 12.66
N SER A 128 4.47 -21.43 13.98
CA SER A 128 3.19 -21.78 14.59
C SER A 128 2.37 -20.59 15.05
N CYS A 129 2.82 -19.35 14.80
CA CYS A 129 2.15 -18.14 15.25
C CYS A 129 1.47 -17.41 14.09
N SER A 130 0.17 -17.15 14.22
CA SER A 130 -0.64 -16.46 13.21
C SER A 130 -0.80 -14.95 13.44
N PHE A 131 0.00 -14.38 14.34
CA PHE A 131 -0.08 -12.96 14.64
C PHE A 131 0.25 -12.10 13.41
N ALA A 132 -0.63 -11.13 13.14
CA ALA A 132 -0.46 -10.10 12.12
C ALA A 132 -0.90 -8.75 12.70
N GLY A 133 -0.07 -7.73 12.60
CA GLY A 133 -0.39 -6.40 13.12
C GLY A 133 0.67 -5.36 12.84
N PRO A 134 0.49 -4.13 13.33
CA PRO A 134 1.48 -3.06 13.19
C PRO A 134 2.84 -3.45 13.77
N THR A 135 3.90 -2.85 13.25
CA THR A 135 5.30 -3.12 13.63
C THR A 135 5.56 -2.99 15.13
N ASP A 136 5.01 -1.98 15.80
CA ASP A 136 5.15 -1.81 17.25
C ASP A 136 4.41 -2.92 18.03
N ALA A 137 3.23 -3.35 17.56
CA ALA A 137 2.47 -4.43 18.19
C ALA A 137 3.16 -5.79 18.04
N LEU A 138 3.92 -6.00 16.96
CA LEU A 138 4.73 -7.19 16.78
C LEU A 138 5.83 -7.33 17.85
N LEU A 139 6.45 -6.22 18.26
CA LEU A 139 7.45 -6.24 19.34
C LEU A 139 6.86 -6.59 20.70
N GLU A 140 5.69 -6.03 21.00
CA GLU A 140 4.98 -6.36 22.23
C GLU A 140 4.52 -7.82 22.24
N HIS A 141 4.02 -8.30 21.11
CA HIS A 141 3.66 -9.70 20.90
C HIS A 141 4.87 -10.63 21.08
N SER A 142 6.01 -10.33 20.46
CA SER A 142 7.21 -11.17 20.56
C SER A 142 7.76 -11.25 21.99
N ALA A 143 7.76 -10.12 22.71
CA ALA A 143 8.19 -10.08 24.10
C ALA A 143 7.24 -10.84 25.03
N SER A 144 5.92 -10.71 24.84
CA SER A 144 4.91 -11.31 25.73
C SER A 144 4.66 -12.81 25.46
N GLN A 145 4.54 -13.21 24.20
CA GLN A 145 4.15 -14.57 23.81
C GLN A 145 5.34 -15.49 23.60
N HIS A 146 6.44 -14.96 23.06
CA HIS A 146 7.63 -15.76 22.73
C HIS A 146 8.80 -15.51 23.66
N LYS A 147 8.75 -14.44 24.49
CA LYS A 147 9.83 -14.01 25.38
C LYS A 147 11.16 -13.81 24.65
N TRP A 148 11.09 -13.43 23.37
CA TRP A 148 12.30 -13.15 22.60
C TRP A 148 12.94 -11.86 23.08
N PRO A 149 14.28 -11.83 23.21
CA PRO A 149 14.99 -10.62 23.61
C PRO A 149 14.79 -9.52 22.58
N CYS A 150 14.76 -8.28 23.06
CA CYS A 150 14.70 -7.08 22.23
C CYS A 150 15.73 -6.08 22.73
N THR A 151 16.67 -5.69 21.87
CA THR A 151 17.72 -4.72 22.20
C THR A 151 17.53 -3.46 21.36
N THR A 152 17.61 -2.30 22.00
CA THR A 152 17.60 -1.02 21.27
C THR A 152 19.03 -0.68 20.82
N ILE A 153 19.21 -0.39 19.54
CA ILE A 153 20.50 -0.10 18.92
C ILE A 153 20.48 1.25 18.19
N ASN A 154 21.66 1.82 17.94
CA ASN A 154 21.84 2.92 16.99
C ASN A 154 22.39 2.32 15.70
N TYR A 155 21.73 2.56 14.55
CA TYR A 155 22.08 1.87 13.30
C TYR A 155 23.51 2.15 12.80
N SER A 156 24.06 3.31 13.13
CA SER A 156 25.40 3.76 12.73
C SER A 156 26.53 3.43 13.70
N GLU A 157 26.23 2.71 14.79
CA GLU A 157 27.20 2.36 15.83
C GLU A 157 27.43 0.86 15.90
N ASP A 158 28.64 0.46 16.29
CA ASP A 158 28.94 -0.94 16.56
C ASP A 158 28.25 -1.39 17.84
N VAL A 159 27.65 -2.58 17.80
CA VAL A 159 26.94 -3.18 18.94
C VAL A 159 27.49 -4.57 19.18
N GLU A 160 27.95 -4.82 20.40
CA GLU A 160 28.34 -6.14 20.85
C GLU A 160 27.13 -6.88 21.41
N LEU A 161 26.87 -8.07 20.90
CA LEU A 161 25.76 -8.92 21.31
C LEU A 161 26.29 -10.32 21.64
N CYS A 162 25.88 -10.84 22.80
CA CYS A 162 26.04 -12.27 23.08
C CYS A 162 25.03 -13.06 22.25
N LEU A 163 25.53 -13.91 21.36
CA LEU A 163 24.69 -14.67 20.45
C LEU A 163 24.23 -15.98 21.11
N GLU A 164 22.93 -16.06 21.39
CA GLU A 164 22.26 -17.28 21.84
C GLU A 164 21.41 -17.86 20.70
N PRO A 165 21.25 -19.20 20.61
CA PRO A 165 20.35 -19.81 19.64
C PRO A 165 18.92 -19.28 19.72
N GLY A 166 18.34 -18.92 18.58
CA GLY A 166 16.97 -18.43 18.47
C GLY A 166 16.86 -17.05 17.83
N LEU A 167 15.75 -16.36 18.14
CA LEU A 167 15.39 -15.07 17.56
C LEU A 167 15.62 -13.93 18.55
N HIS A 168 16.26 -12.86 18.09
CA HIS A 168 16.52 -11.64 18.84
C HIS A 168 16.11 -10.42 18.00
N PHE A 169 15.22 -9.60 18.53
CA PHE A 169 14.81 -8.35 17.90
C PHE A 169 15.80 -7.22 18.21
N LEU A 170 16.19 -6.48 17.18
CA LEU A 170 16.98 -5.26 17.30
C LEU A 170 16.10 -4.09 16.83
N ARG A 171 15.89 -3.10 17.70
CA ARG A 171 15.08 -1.92 17.39
C ARG A 171 15.98 -0.70 17.25
N THR A 172 15.89 0.03 16.14
CA THR A 172 16.57 1.33 16.02
C THR A 172 15.75 2.43 16.68
N LYS A 173 16.41 3.53 17.05
CA LYS A 173 15.73 4.75 17.52
C LYS A 173 14.80 5.33 16.44
N ASP A 174 15.15 5.12 15.17
CA ASP A 174 14.36 5.53 14.01
C ASP A 174 13.18 4.58 13.71
N ARG A 175 12.86 3.69 14.67
CA ARG A 175 11.73 2.74 14.66
C ARG A 175 11.84 1.63 13.61
N GLU A 176 13.00 1.42 13.03
CA GLU A 176 13.25 0.23 12.20
C GLU A 176 13.49 -0.98 13.10
N ILE A 177 13.11 -2.15 12.60
CA ILE A 177 13.26 -3.40 13.32
C ILE A 177 14.07 -4.35 12.47
N PHE A 178 15.06 -4.97 13.10
CA PHE A 178 15.82 -6.07 12.55
C PHE A 178 15.61 -7.31 13.41
N LEU A 179 15.58 -8.47 12.75
CA LEU A 179 15.52 -9.78 13.36
C LEU A 179 16.89 -10.44 13.17
N LEU A 180 17.59 -10.64 14.27
CA LEU A 180 18.77 -11.47 14.33
C LEU A 180 18.32 -12.91 14.64
N ASN A 181 18.57 -13.82 13.71
CA ASN A 181 18.28 -15.23 13.85
C ASN A 181 19.58 -16.03 13.90
N VAL A 182 19.77 -16.77 14.98
CA VAL A 182 20.89 -17.67 15.20
C VAL A 182 20.36 -19.10 15.18
N ALA A 183 20.51 -19.76 14.03
CA ALA A 183 20.11 -21.14 13.83
C ALA A 183 21.27 -22.10 14.14
N LEU A 184 20.94 -23.22 14.79
CA LEU A 184 21.87 -24.33 15.01
C LEU A 184 22.00 -25.14 13.72
N GLU A 185 23.23 -25.32 13.25
CA GLU A 185 23.58 -26.11 12.08
C GLU A 185 24.54 -27.24 12.49
N PRO A 186 24.67 -28.33 11.72
CA PRO A 186 25.48 -29.50 12.11
C PRO A 186 26.94 -29.19 12.43
N TYR A 187 27.50 -28.11 11.87
CA TYR A 187 28.91 -27.73 12.00
C TYR A 187 29.10 -26.33 12.61
N GLY A 188 28.08 -25.76 13.24
CA GLY A 188 28.18 -24.44 13.88
C GLY A 188 26.84 -23.70 13.96
N HIS A 189 26.90 -22.38 13.82
CA HIS A 189 25.73 -21.52 13.84
C HIS A 189 25.59 -20.77 12.52
N ALA A 190 24.38 -20.75 11.96
CA ALA A 190 24.02 -19.83 10.88
C ALA A 190 23.41 -18.58 11.49
N ILE A 191 24.01 -17.42 11.22
CA ILE A 191 23.52 -16.13 11.69
C ILE A 191 22.98 -15.34 10.51
N SER A 192 21.76 -14.84 10.66
CA SER A 192 21.10 -14.01 9.66
C SER A 192 20.48 -12.78 10.31
N VAL A 193 20.54 -11.65 9.61
CA VAL A 193 19.91 -10.40 10.02
C VAL A 193 18.92 -9.98 8.94
N VAL A 194 17.66 -9.81 9.33
CA VAL A 194 16.56 -9.49 8.40
C VAL A 194 15.86 -8.24 8.88
N CYS A 195 15.65 -7.26 8.01
CA CYS A 195 14.81 -6.10 8.35
C CYS A 195 13.32 -6.50 8.28
N ILE A 196 12.57 -6.17 9.32
CA ILE A 196 11.11 -6.34 9.37
C ILE A 196 10.47 -4.99 9.08
N GLN A 197 9.72 -4.91 7.98
CA GLN A 197 8.97 -3.73 7.59
C GLN A 197 7.65 -4.09 6.88
N PRO A 198 6.63 -3.21 6.92
CA PRO A 198 5.37 -3.30 6.14
C PRO A 198 5.61 -3.35 4.62
N LYS A 199 5.97 -4.52 4.07
CA LYS A 199 6.40 -4.74 2.67
C LYS A 199 7.58 -3.84 2.23
N ALA A 200 8.21 -4.20 1.11
CA ALA A 200 9.50 -3.64 0.69
C ALA A 200 9.39 -2.17 0.24
N ILE A 201 9.46 -1.24 1.20
CA ILE A 201 10.03 0.07 0.91
C ILE A 201 11.47 -0.20 0.44
N ASN A 202 11.93 0.47 -0.62
CA ASN A 202 13.28 0.32 -1.21
C ASN A 202 14.43 0.76 -0.26
N SER A 203 14.23 0.63 1.05
CA SER A 203 15.21 0.84 2.09
C SER A 203 16.33 -0.20 1.95
N LYS A 204 17.53 0.29 1.62
CA LYS A 204 18.73 -0.55 1.51
C LYS A 204 19.52 -0.44 2.79
N PHE A 205 19.57 -1.53 3.54
CA PHE A 205 20.39 -1.64 4.74
C PHE A 205 21.65 -2.44 4.45
N LYS A 206 22.76 -2.03 5.07
CA LYS A 206 24.00 -2.80 5.11
C LYS A 206 24.25 -3.27 6.55
N CYS A 207 24.60 -4.54 6.72
CA CYS A 207 25.01 -5.10 8.00
C CYS A 207 26.46 -5.57 7.85
N ARG A 208 27.31 -5.24 8.82
CA ARG A 208 28.65 -5.80 8.95
C ARG A 208 28.68 -6.56 10.26
N MET A 209 29.08 -7.83 10.19
CA MET A 209 29.23 -8.69 11.35
C MET A 209 30.69 -9.11 11.48
N SER A 210 31.20 -9.08 12.70
CA SER A 210 32.52 -9.57 13.06
C SER A 210 32.39 -10.38 14.34
N LEU A 211 33.02 -11.55 14.36
CA LEU A 211 33.14 -12.36 15.55
C LEU A 211 34.32 -11.82 16.36
N VAL A 212 34.06 -11.46 17.61
CA VAL A 212 35.11 -11.10 18.58
C VAL A 212 35.36 -12.36 19.42
N PRO A 213 36.47 -13.09 19.20
CA PRO A 213 36.82 -14.22 20.04
C PRO A 213 37.18 -13.72 21.44
N PHE A 214 36.57 -14.33 22.46
CA PHE A 214 36.96 -14.16 23.86
C PHE A 214 38.28 -14.87 24.15
#